data_AF-A0A397C4X0-F1
#
_entry.id   AF-A0A397C4X0-F1
#
_cell.length_a   1.000
_cell.length_b   1.000
_cell.length_c   1.000
_cell.angle_alpha   90.00
_cell.angle_beta   90.00
_cell.angle_gamma   90.00
#
_symmetry.space_group_name_H-M   'P 1'
#
loop_
_entity.id
_entity.type
_entity.pdbx_description
1 polymer ?
#
loop_
_entity_poly.entity_id
_entity_poly.type
_entity_poly.pdbx_seq_one_letter_code
_entity_poly.pdbx_strand_id
1 'polypeptide(L)'
;MPPILSTPIDLESDSDDDYDEDVDGLSEDNSHGFANDFIPLFRNEATPKREKKFRLSNKFVDSFKDVPPPFGFNGLGELVYMRTYSRLGWNGREAHRSAREMYRRIFAMKFLPPGRGLWAMGSPITEERKLYAALNNCAFVSTEDVDRRFSPAEPFCFLMDAAMLGVGVGFDTKGAGKIMVKGPKHGGTVEMVHIADSREGYRHPFRIGAMTINIITCRWVESLRMLLEAYFLHRPVPVFDYSQIRPAGMAIKGFGGISSGPDSLQAMHRTIMATLDPLVGRPMTVHLPPLGMQTYSTRYTQVRGIVDLMNHIGVCVVSGNVRRTAEIAFGDAQDPAYVALKDYTQHPDRAAYGWTSNNSVFASLGMDYAPICKQIVQNGEPGFAWLQNMQEYSRMDGVPDHRDARAAGGNPCLEQTLESYELCCLVETFPANHASLDEYKETLRYTNERTVQVDECMLMNVCIRYAYLYAKTVTLGQTHWPITNRVMLRNRRIGCSMSGIAQFITQRGLHELKDWCMQGYDAIQAYDKTYSDFLAIPRSIKTTSIKPSGTVSLLAGATPGMHYPESRFYIRRVRLDRGSELLP
;
A
#
# COMPACT_ATOMS: atom_id res chain seq x y z
N MET A 1 -3.07 -52.04 -1.67
CA MET A 1 -1.82 -52.82 -1.76
C MET A 1 -1.55 -53.12 -3.23
N PRO A 2 -0.30 -53.13 -3.74
CA PRO A 2 0.98 -52.53 -3.28
C PRO A 2 1.66 -51.69 -4.41
N PRO A 3 2.94 -51.25 -4.34
CA PRO A 3 3.83 -51.03 -3.19
C PRO A 3 4.33 -49.56 -3.05
N ILE A 4 4.81 -49.27 -1.84
CA ILE A 4 5.55 -48.09 -1.40
C ILE A 4 7.05 -48.38 -1.59
N LEU A 5 7.80 -47.43 -2.16
CA LEU A 5 9.27 -47.44 -2.18
C LEU A 5 9.79 -46.25 -1.37
N SER A 6 10.38 -46.57 -0.23
CA SER A 6 11.17 -45.69 0.63
C SER A 6 12.65 -46.03 0.45
N THR A 7 13.49 -45.05 0.18
CA THR A 7 14.95 -45.15 0.36
C THR A 7 15.46 -43.92 1.14
N PRO A 8 16.29 -44.11 2.17
CA PRO A 8 16.94 -43.04 2.93
C PRO A 8 18.23 -42.61 2.22
N ILE A 9 18.63 -41.35 2.42
CA ILE A 9 19.97 -40.86 2.06
C ILE A 9 20.71 -40.61 3.37
N ASP A 10 21.77 -41.39 3.57
CA ASP A 10 22.74 -41.27 4.65
C ASP A 10 23.59 -40.00 4.51
N LEU A 11 23.88 -39.38 5.65
CA LEU A 11 24.86 -38.32 5.79
C LEU A 11 26.17 -38.96 6.24
N GLU A 12 27.15 -39.05 5.34
CA GLU A 12 28.53 -39.39 5.68
C GLU A 12 29.26 -38.17 6.25
N SER A 13 29.85 -38.40 7.42
CA SER A 13 30.94 -37.68 8.02
C SER A 13 32.23 -37.94 7.26
N ASP A 14 33.04 -36.90 7.04
CA ASP A 14 34.48 -37.08 6.81
C ASP A 14 35.29 -36.07 7.61
N SER A 15 36.40 -36.60 8.10
CA SER A 15 37.22 -36.22 9.23
C SER A 15 38.32 -35.20 8.90
N ASP A 16 38.87 -34.69 10.00
CA ASP A 16 40.07 -33.88 10.17
C ASP A 16 41.31 -34.30 9.35
N ASP A 17 42.16 -33.30 9.08
CA ASP A 17 43.64 -33.29 9.19
C ASP A 17 44.20 -32.15 8.29
N ASP A 18 45.23 -31.34 8.57
CA ASP A 18 46.02 -30.95 9.76
C ASP A 18 47.10 -29.93 9.25
N TYR A 19 47.74 -29.16 10.15
CA TYR A 19 48.99 -28.33 9.98
C TYR A 19 48.94 -27.02 9.13
N ASP A 20 49.61 -25.90 9.45
CA ASP A 20 50.44 -25.40 10.56
C ASP A 20 50.70 -23.89 10.26
N GLU A 21 50.67 -22.99 11.26
CA GLU A 21 51.83 -22.28 11.87
C GLU A 21 52.63 -21.34 10.91
N ASP A 22 53.08 -20.10 11.22
CA ASP A 22 53.11 -19.28 12.43
C ASP A 22 53.87 -17.95 12.12
N VAL A 23 53.98 -17.03 13.11
CA VAL A 23 55.10 -16.05 13.31
C VAL A 23 55.06 -14.76 12.46
N ASP A 24 55.25 -13.51 12.90
CA ASP A 24 55.58 -12.75 14.14
C ASP A 24 55.26 -11.27 13.79
N GLY A 25 55.19 -10.26 14.66
CA GLY A 25 55.66 -10.07 16.03
C GLY A 25 55.62 -8.57 16.36
N LEU A 26 55.59 -8.29 17.65
CA LEU A 26 55.34 -7.02 18.32
C LEU A 26 56.59 -6.14 18.49
N SER A 27 56.39 -4.84 18.71
CA SER A 27 57.04 -3.99 19.76
C SER A 27 56.56 -2.54 19.57
N GLU A 28 55.87 -1.91 20.53
CA GLU A 28 56.41 -1.20 21.73
C GLU A 28 57.45 -0.13 21.38
N ASP A 29 57.47 1.09 21.91
CA ASP A 29 56.60 1.97 22.70
C ASP A 29 57.37 3.32 22.75
N ASN A 30 56.77 4.37 23.32
CA ASN A 30 57.41 5.61 23.82
C ASN A 30 57.86 6.68 22.79
N SER A 31 57.76 7.99 23.04
CA SER A 31 57.11 8.79 24.09
C SER A 31 57.34 10.29 23.77
N HIS A 32 56.53 11.13 24.39
CA HIS A 32 56.80 12.54 24.80
C HIS A 32 56.87 13.68 23.77
N GLY A 33 56.03 14.70 24.04
CA GLY A 33 56.54 16.05 24.29
C GLY A 33 55.73 17.23 23.71
N PHE A 34 55.13 18.01 24.61
CA PHE A 34 54.99 19.50 24.71
C PHE A 34 55.13 20.38 23.44
N ALA A 35 54.59 21.60 23.30
CA ALA A 35 53.55 22.45 23.88
C ALA A 35 53.56 23.75 23.03
N ASN A 36 52.40 24.40 22.85
CA ASN A 36 52.14 25.84 22.58
C ASN A 36 52.97 26.64 21.54
N ASP A 37 52.31 27.21 20.52
CA ASP A 37 51.96 28.66 20.39
C ASP A 37 51.90 29.25 18.95
N PHE A 38 50.84 30.04 18.71
CA PHE A 38 50.60 31.10 17.69
C PHE A 38 50.36 30.82 16.16
N ILE A 39 49.37 31.58 15.65
CA ILE A 39 48.60 31.63 14.36
C ILE A 39 49.40 32.40 13.25
N PRO A 40 49.36 32.12 11.91
CA PRO A 40 48.24 32.49 11.03
C PRO A 40 47.98 31.76 9.68
N LEU A 41 46.72 31.89 9.22
CA LEU A 41 46.24 32.02 7.83
C LEU A 41 47.01 31.30 6.72
N PHE A 42 46.43 30.25 6.12
CA PHE A 42 46.08 30.13 4.68
C PHE A 42 45.65 28.69 4.35
N ARG A 43 44.48 28.57 3.69
CA ARG A 43 44.01 27.47 2.81
C ARG A 43 44.37 26.02 3.17
N ASN A 44 43.34 25.20 3.40
CA ASN A 44 43.02 24.18 2.40
C ASN A 44 41.62 23.59 2.56
N GLU A 45 41.06 23.26 1.40
CA GLU A 45 39.84 22.52 1.18
C GLU A 45 39.80 21.23 2.00
N ALA A 46 38.85 21.14 2.92
CA ALA A 46 38.47 19.87 3.51
C ALA A 46 36.95 19.74 3.42
N THR A 47 36.53 18.90 2.49
CA THR A 47 35.21 18.27 2.46
C THR A 47 34.83 17.83 3.88
N PRO A 48 33.60 18.08 4.37
CA PRO A 48 33.24 17.57 5.69
C PRO A 48 33.28 16.05 5.63
N LYS A 49 34.29 15.43 6.26
CA LYS A 49 34.32 14.00 6.51
C LYS A 49 33.03 13.67 7.25
N ARG A 50 32.12 13.02 6.54
CA ARG A 50 30.93 12.40 7.12
C ARG A 50 31.43 11.53 8.27
N GLU A 51 31.17 11.94 9.52
CA GLU A 51 31.41 11.07 10.66
C GLU A 51 30.64 9.77 10.39
N LYS A 52 31.39 8.70 10.11
CA LYS A 52 30.81 7.37 10.10
C LYS A 52 30.30 7.16 11.52
N LYS A 53 28.99 7.16 11.71
CA LYS A 53 28.38 6.76 12.99
C LYS A 53 29.05 5.45 13.39
N PHE A 54 29.73 5.45 14.53
CA PHE A 54 30.39 4.26 15.05
C PHE A 54 29.40 3.09 15.09
N ARG A 55 29.82 1.93 14.57
CA ARG A 55 29.06 0.69 14.59
C ARG A 55 30.04 -0.47 14.76
N LEU A 56 29.66 -1.44 15.57
CA LEU A 56 30.34 -2.73 15.62
C LEU A 56 30.13 -3.45 14.28
N SER A 57 31.14 -4.19 13.82
CA SER A 57 31.02 -4.98 12.59
C SER A 57 30.09 -6.18 12.85
N ASN A 58 29.30 -6.58 11.84
CA ASN A 58 28.42 -7.75 11.98
C ASN A 58 29.24 -9.00 12.32
N LYS A 59 30.40 -9.19 11.69
CA LYS A 59 31.32 -10.31 11.99
C LYS A 59 31.72 -10.37 13.47
N PHE A 60 31.98 -9.23 14.10
CA PHE A 60 32.28 -9.16 15.53
C PHE A 60 31.05 -9.41 16.39
N VAL A 61 29.87 -8.89 16.03
CA VAL A 61 28.64 -9.14 16.80
C VAL A 61 28.23 -10.62 16.71
N ASP A 62 28.34 -11.22 15.52
CA ASP A 62 27.98 -12.60 15.25
C ASP A 62 28.86 -13.60 16.02
N SER A 63 30.13 -13.25 16.29
CA SER A 63 31.02 -14.12 17.09
C SER A 63 30.58 -14.26 18.56
N PHE A 64 29.69 -13.40 19.05
CA PHE A 64 29.13 -13.48 20.40
C PHE A 64 27.68 -13.97 20.44
N LYS A 65 27.07 -14.31 19.30
CA LYS A 65 25.64 -14.64 19.21
C LYS A 65 25.26 -15.88 20.02
N ASP A 66 26.13 -16.89 20.02
CA ASP A 66 25.91 -18.18 20.70
C ASP A 66 26.74 -18.31 21.99
N VAL A 67 27.45 -17.25 22.38
CA VAL A 67 28.22 -17.19 23.62
C VAL A 67 27.30 -16.69 24.75
N PRO A 68 27.00 -17.51 25.77
CA PRO A 68 26.17 -17.08 26.88
C PRO A 68 26.89 -15.93 27.64
N PRO A 69 26.25 -14.77 27.85
CA PRO A 69 26.84 -13.71 28.64
C PRO A 69 27.07 -14.19 30.08
N PRO A 70 28.19 -13.83 30.72
CA PRO A 70 28.52 -14.28 32.08
C PRO A 70 27.70 -13.52 33.13
N PHE A 71 26.38 -13.69 33.12
CA PHE A 71 25.50 -13.07 34.09
C PHE A 71 25.75 -13.64 35.48
N GLY A 72 26.04 -12.75 36.44
CA GLY A 72 26.32 -13.13 37.82
C GLY A 72 25.10 -13.62 38.60
N PHE A 73 25.35 -14.08 39.83
CA PHE A 73 24.33 -14.46 40.82
C PHE A 73 23.41 -15.61 40.38
N ASN A 74 23.95 -16.71 39.82
CA ASN A 74 23.20 -17.90 39.39
C ASN A 74 21.94 -17.58 38.55
N GLY A 75 22.08 -16.71 37.55
CA GLY A 75 20.99 -16.33 36.64
C GLY A 75 20.13 -15.14 37.11
N LEU A 76 20.30 -14.66 38.34
CA LEU A 76 19.62 -13.43 38.79
C LEU A 76 20.08 -12.21 37.98
N GLY A 77 21.36 -12.13 37.63
CA GLY A 77 21.90 -11.05 36.79
C GLY A 77 21.24 -11.01 35.40
N GLU A 78 20.97 -12.18 34.81
CA GLU A 78 20.28 -12.29 33.52
C GLU A 78 18.83 -11.82 33.64
N LEU A 79 18.14 -12.24 34.71
CA LEU A 79 16.76 -11.83 34.98
C LEU A 79 16.65 -10.32 35.18
N VAL A 80 17.57 -9.70 35.92
CA VAL A 80 17.62 -8.24 36.12
C VAL A 80 17.92 -7.52 34.81
N TYR A 81 18.86 -8.02 34.00
CA TYR A 81 19.16 -7.46 32.69
C TYR A 81 17.97 -7.51 31.74
N MET A 82 17.32 -8.68 31.63
CA MET A 82 16.15 -8.88 30.78
C MET A 82 14.93 -8.08 31.23
N ARG A 83 14.72 -7.92 32.55
CA ARG A 83 13.59 -7.15 33.10
C ARG A 83 13.78 -5.63 33.02
N THR A 84 15.01 -5.15 33.20
CA THR A 84 15.26 -3.72 33.46
C THR A 84 15.95 -3.00 32.30
N TYR A 85 16.85 -3.69 31.59
CA TYR A 85 17.76 -3.06 30.62
C TYR A 85 17.55 -3.55 29.17
N SER A 86 16.99 -4.76 28.98
CA SER A 86 16.57 -5.25 27.67
C SER A 86 15.31 -4.50 27.20
N ARG A 87 15.43 -3.74 26.12
CA ARG A 87 14.29 -3.00 25.57
C ARG A 87 13.31 -3.97 24.93
N LEU A 88 12.08 -4.03 25.47
CA LEU A 88 10.92 -4.82 25.01
C LEU A 88 11.28 -6.28 24.70
N GLY A 89 11.27 -7.14 25.74
CA GLY A 89 11.65 -8.54 25.63
C GLY A 89 10.86 -9.30 24.56
N TRP A 90 11.55 -9.73 23.50
CA TRP A 90 11.03 -10.69 22.53
C TRP A 90 11.02 -12.09 23.16
N ASN A 91 9.84 -12.69 23.31
CA ASN A 91 9.71 -14.06 23.80
C ASN A 91 9.56 -15.03 22.62
N GLY A 92 10.67 -15.67 22.24
CA GLY A 92 10.70 -16.62 21.13
C GLY A 92 9.72 -17.79 21.29
N ARG A 93 9.54 -18.33 22.51
CA ARG A 93 8.62 -19.46 22.74
C ARG A 93 7.16 -19.06 22.51
N GLU A 94 6.78 -17.90 22.99
CA GLU A 94 5.42 -17.37 22.79
C GLU A 94 5.15 -16.99 21.34
N ALA A 95 6.14 -16.40 20.66
CA ALA A 95 6.07 -16.09 19.24
C ALA A 95 5.89 -17.38 18.41
N HIS A 96 6.64 -18.46 18.70
CA HIS A 96 6.48 -19.75 18.01
C HIS A 96 5.14 -20.42 18.30
N ARG A 97 4.67 -20.42 19.55
CA ARG A 97 3.33 -20.92 19.90
C ARG A 97 2.25 -20.21 19.10
N SER A 98 2.36 -18.89 19.02
CA SER A 98 1.45 -18.04 18.28
C SER A 98 1.52 -18.29 16.77
N ALA A 99 2.71 -18.33 16.18
CA ALA A 99 2.87 -18.61 14.75
C ALA A 99 2.27 -19.97 14.35
N ARG A 100 2.44 -21.02 15.18
CA ARG A 100 1.85 -22.34 14.94
C ARG A 100 0.33 -22.30 14.90
N GLU A 101 -0.28 -21.58 15.82
CA GLU A 101 -1.74 -21.47 15.86
C GLU A 101 -2.27 -20.56 14.74
N MET A 102 -1.56 -19.47 14.41
CA MET A 102 -1.81 -18.65 13.22
C MET A 102 -1.88 -19.51 11.97
N TYR A 103 -0.89 -20.38 11.80
CA TYR A 103 -0.79 -21.30 10.67
C TYR A 103 -2.00 -22.24 10.61
N ARG A 104 -2.38 -22.86 11.73
CA ARG A 104 -3.56 -23.76 11.78
C ARG A 104 -4.84 -23.06 11.32
N ARG A 105 -5.07 -21.82 11.77
CA ARG A 105 -6.27 -21.04 11.42
C ARG A 105 -6.28 -20.61 9.96
N ILE A 106 -5.13 -20.23 9.40
CA ILE A 106 -4.97 -19.94 7.97
C ILE A 106 -5.20 -21.22 7.14
N PHE A 107 -4.57 -22.32 7.53
CA PHE A 107 -4.70 -23.62 6.86
C PHE A 107 -6.14 -24.12 6.84
N ALA A 108 -6.87 -23.94 7.94
CA ALA A 108 -8.29 -24.25 8.06
C ALA A 108 -9.23 -23.18 7.47
N MET A 109 -8.70 -22.20 6.73
CA MET A 109 -9.47 -21.12 6.08
C MET A 109 -10.39 -20.36 7.05
N LYS A 110 -9.99 -20.19 8.31
CA LYS A 110 -10.73 -19.42 9.33
C LYS A 110 -10.55 -17.92 9.14
N PHE A 111 -9.35 -17.52 8.75
CA PHE A 111 -9.04 -16.19 8.25
C PHE A 111 -7.89 -16.30 7.23
N LEU A 112 -7.78 -15.31 6.35
CA LEU A 112 -6.71 -15.23 5.38
C LEU A 112 -6.17 -13.79 5.28
N PRO A 113 -4.84 -13.64 5.12
CA PRO A 113 -4.28 -12.42 4.55
C PRO A 113 -4.94 -12.05 3.23
N PRO A 114 -4.92 -10.77 2.82
CA PRO A 114 -5.31 -10.39 1.48
C PRO A 114 -4.42 -11.12 0.45
N GLY A 115 -4.87 -11.25 -0.80
CA GLY A 115 -4.09 -11.96 -1.83
C GLY A 115 -2.63 -11.49 -1.95
N ARG A 116 -2.37 -10.19 -1.78
CA ARG A 116 -0.99 -9.66 -1.73
C ARG A 116 -0.23 -10.07 -0.47
N GLY A 117 -0.93 -10.17 0.65
CA GLY A 117 -0.40 -10.73 1.88
C GLY A 117 0.07 -12.17 1.74
N LEU A 118 -0.76 -13.01 1.10
CA LEU A 118 -0.41 -14.40 0.78
C LEU A 118 0.78 -14.50 -0.18
N TRP A 119 0.94 -13.54 -1.08
CA TRP A 119 2.01 -13.53 -2.08
C TRP A 119 3.34 -12.94 -1.59
N ALA A 120 3.30 -11.85 -0.82
CA ALA A 120 4.48 -11.05 -0.49
C ALA A 120 4.98 -11.18 0.95
N MET A 121 4.10 -11.47 1.93
CA MET A 121 4.53 -11.44 3.34
C MET A 121 5.53 -12.56 3.65
N GLY A 122 6.70 -12.19 4.17
CA GLY A 122 7.78 -13.13 4.48
C GLY A 122 8.57 -13.60 3.24
N SER A 123 8.31 -13.02 2.06
CA SER A 123 9.08 -13.31 0.85
C SER A 123 10.27 -12.36 0.71
N PRO A 124 11.21 -12.61 -0.23
CA PRO A 124 12.29 -11.67 -0.55
C PRO A 124 11.83 -10.23 -0.85
N ILE A 125 10.56 -10.05 -1.26
CA ILE A 125 9.99 -8.71 -1.51
C ILE A 125 9.92 -7.89 -0.22
N THR A 126 9.46 -8.49 0.88
CA THR A 126 9.39 -7.78 2.18
C THR A 126 10.69 -7.91 2.95
N GLU A 127 11.34 -9.08 2.93
CA GLU A 127 12.48 -9.35 3.80
C GLU A 127 13.80 -8.83 3.26
N GLU A 128 14.05 -8.92 1.96
CA GLU A 128 15.30 -8.44 1.35
C GLU A 128 15.14 -7.04 0.77
N ARG A 129 14.09 -6.83 -0.04
CA ARG A 129 13.87 -5.55 -0.75
C ARG A 129 13.21 -4.49 0.12
N LYS A 130 12.67 -4.86 1.29
CA LYS A 130 11.96 -3.96 2.22
C LYS A 130 10.82 -3.18 1.57
N LEU A 131 10.18 -3.75 0.54
CA LEU A 131 9.09 -3.11 -0.20
C LEU A 131 7.74 -3.40 0.47
N TYR A 132 7.50 -2.84 1.65
CA TYR A 132 6.28 -3.15 2.43
C TYR A 132 4.98 -2.65 1.82
N ALA A 133 5.05 -1.64 0.93
CA ALA A 133 3.90 -1.26 0.08
C ALA A 133 3.36 -2.44 -0.74
N ALA A 134 4.14 -3.52 -0.89
CA ALA A 134 3.70 -4.76 -1.52
C ALA A 134 2.61 -5.51 -0.72
N LEU A 135 2.40 -5.17 0.55
CA LEU A 135 1.39 -5.79 1.42
C LEU A 135 0.05 -5.03 1.38
N ASN A 136 0.04 -3.78 0.90
CA ASN A 136 -1.15 -2.94 0.83
C ASN A 136 -1.84 -3.10 -0.53
N ASN A 137 -3.15 -3.34 -0.56
CA ASN A 137 -3.86 -3.53 -1.83
C ASN A 137 -4.28 -2.24 -2.49
N CYS A 138 -4.54 -1.21 -1.69
CA CYS A 138 -5.15 0.01 -2.15
C CYS A 138 -4.63 1.24 -1.40
N ALA A 139 -4.88 2.42 -1.98
CA ALA A 139 -4.52 3.72 -1.47
C ALA A 139 -5.62 4.75 -1.78
N PHE A 140 -5.49 5.94 -1.20
CA PHE A 140 -6.24 7.12 -1.60
C PHE A 140 -5.31 8.33 -1.73
N VAL A 141 -5.57 9.25 -2.66
CA VAL A 141 -4.86 10.52 -2.82
C VAL A 141 -5.82 11.66 -3.14
N SER A 142 -5.78 12.72 -2.34
CA SER A 142 -6.57 13.92 -2.61
C SER A 142 -5.82 14.89 -3.51
N THR A 143 -6.55 15.60 -4.37
CA THR A 143 -6.00 16.74 -5.13
C THR A 143 -6.28 18.08 -4.44
N GLU A 144 -6.85 18.07 -3.23
CA GLU A 144 -7.26 19.28 -2.50
C GLU A 144 -6.13 20.28 -2.23
N ASP A 145 -4.92 19.82 -1.99
CA ASP A 145 -3.77 20.67 -1.65
C ASP A 145 -2.72 20.74 -2.77
N VAL A 146 -3.13 20.43 -4.00
CA VAL A 146 -2.25 20.34 -5.17
C VAL A 146 -1.47 21.64 -5.48
N ASP A 147 -2.02 22.80 -5.11
CA ASP A 147 -1.42 24.14 -5.24
C ASP A 147 -0.42 24.48 -4.13
N ARG A 148 -0.44 23.74 -3.01
CA ARG A 148 0.41 23.97 -1.83
C ARG A 148 1.54 22.95 -1.71
N ARG A 149 1.55 21.93 -2.58
CA ARG A 149 2.60 20.91 -2.61
C ARG A 149 3.88 21.44 -3.25
N PHE A 150 4.98 20.73 -2.99
CA PHE A 150 6.26 21.02 -3.65
C PHE A 150 6.14 20.94 -5.18
N SER A 151 5.33 19.99 -5.66
CA SER A 151 5.00 19.86 -7.07
C SER A 151 3.49 19.61 -7.25
N PRO A 152 2.83 20.34 -8.18
CA PRO A 152 1.44 20.06 -8.54
C PRO A 152 1.27 18.71 -9.24
N ALA A 153 2.36 18.08 -9.69
CA ALA A 153 2.34 16.75 -10.29
C ALA A 153 2.26 15.62 -9.24
N GLU A 154 2.44 15.92 -7.96
CA GLU A 154 2.64 14.92 -6.90
C GLU A 154 1.49 13.92 -6.74
N PRO A 155 0.19 14.30 -6.78
CA PRO A 155 -0.91 13.33 -6.71
C PRO A 155 -0.91 12.34 -7.88
N PHE A 156 -0.62 12.82 -9.09
CA PHE A 156 -0.56 12.01 -10.31
C PHE A 156 0.63 11.04 -10.28
N CYS A 157 1.78 11.53 -9.80
CA CYS A 157 2.97 10.71 -9.60
C CYS A 157 2.73 9.60 -8.56
N PHE A 158 2.05 9.91 -7.47
CA PHE A 158 1.69 8.93 -6.45
C PHE A 158 0.78 7.83 -7.03
N LEU A 159 -0.25 8.21 -7.80
CA LEU A 159 -1.12 7.24 -8.45
C LEU A 159 -0.32 6.30 -9.38
N MET A 160 0.55 6.86 -10.23
CA MET A 160 1.37 6.06 -11.14
C MET A 160 2.27 5.08 -10.40
N ASP A 161 2.99 5.54 -9.38
CA ASP A 161 3.92 4.73 -8.59
C ASP A 161 3.18 3.63 -7.81
N ALA A 162 2.06 3.96 -7.18
CA ALA A 162 1.21 3.01 -6.48
C ALA A 162 0.62 1.95 -7.44
N ALA A 163 0.09 2.37 -8.59
CA ALA A 163 -0.44 1.48 -9.61
C ALA A 163 0.64 0.53 -10.16
N MET A 164 1.87 1.00 -10.38
CA MET A 164 3.00 0.16 -10.80
C MET A 164 3.40 -0.89 -9.75
N LEU A 165 3.12 -0.61 -8.47
CA LEU A 165 3.25 -1.57 -7.38
C LEU A 165 2.01 -2.47 -7.24
N GLY A 166 1.04 -2.39 -8.14
CA GLY A 166 -0.20 -3.16 -8.12
C GLY A 166 -1.18 -2.73 -7.03
N VAL A 167 -1.05 -1.49 -6.53
CA VAL A 167 -1.95 -0.86 -5.55
C VAL A 167 -3.04 -0.10 -6.31
N GLY A 168 -4.31 -0.38 -6.02
CA GLY A 168 -5.43 0.39 -6.58
C GLY A 168 -5.59 1.73 -5.87
N VAL A 169 -5.92 2.81 -6.56
CA VAL A 169 -5.87 4.17 -6.00
C VAL A 169 -7.21 4.88 -6.16
N GLY A 170 -7.79 5.32 -5.06
CA GLY A 170 -8.85 6.32 -5.10
C GLY A 170 -8.30 7.73 -5.18
N PHE A 171 -8.97 8.62 -5.90
CA PHE A 171 -8.59 10.03 -5.98
C PHE A 171 -9.80 10.94 -6.10
N ASP A 172 -9.65 12.20 -5.73
CA ASP A 172 -10.71 13.21 -5.88
C ASP A 172 -10.35 14.30 -6.90
N THR A 173 -11.34 15.12 -7.24
CA THR A 173 -11.22 16.25 -8.17
C THR A 173 -11.20 17.61 -7.46
N LYS A 174 -10.94 17.66 -6.14
CA LYS A 174 -10.93 18.90 -5.33
C LYS A 174 -9.80 19.89 -5.70
N GLY A 175 -8.86 19.46 -6.52
CA GLY A 175 -7.81 20.28 -7.13
C GLY A 175 -8.29 21.13 -8.30
N ALA A 176 -9.50 20.88 -8.82
CA ALA A 176 -10.10 21.70 -9.85
C ALA A 176 -10.21 23.15 -9.37
N GLY A 177 -9.69 24.07 -10.18
CA GLY A 177 -9.64 25.51 -9.92
C GLY A 177 -8.39 26.00 -9.22
N LYS A 178 -7.57 25.09 -8.68
CA LYS A 178 -6.39 25.46 -7.87
C LYS A 178 -5.11 25.58 -8.70
N ILE A 179 -5.08 24.97 -9.87
CA ILE A 179 -3.94 25.04 -10.80
C ILE A 179 -4.39 25.63 -12.13
N MET A 180 -3.63 26.61 -12.61
CA MET A 180 -3.71 27.08 -13.98
C MET A 180 -2.75 26.28 -14.86
N VAL A 181 -3.27 25.69 -15.94
CA VAL A 181 -2.41 25.07 -16.96
C VAL A 181 -1.76 26.20 -17.76
N LYS A 182 -0.47 26.45 -17.51
CA LYS A 182 0.29 27.53 -18.15
C LYS A 182 0.76 27.15 -19.55
N GLY A 183 0.79 25.85 -19.83
CA GLY A 183 1.42 25.31 -21.04
C GLY A 183 2.94 25.32 -20.94
N PRO A 184 3.61 24.56 -21.82
CA PRO A 184 5.06 24.43 -21.78
C PRO A 184 5.76 25.72 -22.18
N LYS A 185 6.97 25.93 -21.65
CA LYS A 185 7.82 27.04 -22.07
C LYS A 185 8.36 26.78 -23.47
N HIS A 186 8.06 27.70 -24.39
CA HIS A 186 8.58 27.68 -25.75
C HIS A 186 9.90 28.47 -25.80
N GLY A 187 10.94 27.88 -26.40
CA GLY A 187 12.27 28.48 -26.44
C GLY A 187 13.10 28.23 -25.17
N GLY A 188 14.28 27.63 -25.35
CA GLY A 188 15.20 27.23 -24.29
C GLY A 188 16.00 25.99 -24.70
N THR A 189 17.07 25.67 -23.98
CA THR A 189 17.80 24.41 -24.17
C THR A 189 16.89 23.25 -23.78
N VAL A 190 16.58 22.38 -24.74
CA VAL A 190 15.80 21.17 -24.49
C VAL A 190 16.78 20.04 -24.18
N GLU A 191 16.75 19.55 -22.95
CA GLU A 191 17.59 18.43 -22.53
C GLU A 191 16.98 17.11 -23.00
N MET A 192 17.84 16.23 -23.55
CA MET A 192 17.48 14.84 -23.81
C MET A 192 17.52 14.06 -22.50
N VAL A 193 16.41 13.42 -22.16
CA VAL A 193 16.24 12.67 -20.90
C VAL A 193 16.08 11.20 -21.23
N HIS A 194 17.03 10.38 -20.80
CA HIS A 194 16.96 8.93 -20.99
C HIS A 194 16.09 8.31 -19.90
N ILE A 195 15.11 7.50 -20.27
CA ILE A 195 14.24 6.82 -19.30
C ILE A 195 14.80 5.42 -19.04
N ALA A 196 15.30 5.20 -17.82
CA ALA A 196 15.78 3.90 -17.40
C ALA A 196 14.65 2.87 -17.31
N ASP A 197 15.01 1.61 -17.48
CA ASP A 197 14.15 0.44 -17.28
C ASP A 197 13.87 0.17 -15.78
N SER A 198 13.22 1.14 -15.14
CA SER A 198 12.83 1.09 -13.74
C SER A 198 11.50 1.80 -13.53
N ARG A 199 10.63 1.12 -12.76
CA ARG A 199 9.27 1.58 -12.44
C ARG A 199 9.20 2.55 -11.27
N GLU A 200 10.14 2.46 -10.34
CA GLU A 200 10.09 3.12 -9.03
C GLU A 200 10.11 4.66 -9.12
N GLY A 201 9.33 5.35 -8.28
CA GLY A 201 9.52 6.77 -7.98
C GLY A 201 10.73 7.06 -7.07
N TYR A 202 11.36 8.24 -7.27
CA TYR A 202 12.44 8.91 -6.51
C TYR A 202 13.38 8.03 -5.64
N ARG A 203 14.58 7.74 -6.15
CA ARG A 203 15.78 7.53 -5.33
C ARG A 203 16.62 8.80 -5.48
N HIS A 204 17.12 9.36 -4.37
CA HIS A 204 18.01 10.53 -4.37
C HIS A 204 19.03 10.43 -5.53
N PRO A 205 19.31 11.51 -6.28
CA PRO A 205 20.22 11.44 -7.43
C PRO A 205 21.55 10.82 -7.02
N PHE A 206 21.90 9.73 -7.71
CA PHE A 206 23.23 9.13 -7.65
C PHE A 206 24.16 10.07 -8.42
N ARG A 207 25.00 10.85 -7.72
CA ARG A 207 26.08 11.61 -8.36
C ARG A 207 27.20 10.64 -8.72
N ILE A 208 27.48 10.45 -10.00
CA ILE A 208 28.72 9.81 -10.49
C ILE A 208 29.60 10.92 -11.06
N GLY A 209 30.65 11.28 -10.31
CA GLY A 209 31.86 11.91 -10.85
C GLY A 209 31.76 13.31 -11.47
N ALA A 210 32.93 13.89 -11.72
CA ALA A 210 33.14 15.18 -12.37
C ALA A 210 33.35 14.98 -13.87
N MET A 211 32.25 14.84 -14.64
CA MET A 211 32.29 14.96 -16.10
C MET A 211 30.90 15.39 -16.59
N THR A 212 30.79 16.63 -17.08
CA THR A 212 29.51 17.23 -17.53
C THR A 212 29.20 16.79 -18.96
N ILE A 213 28.56 15.64 -19.10
CA ILE A 213 27.64 15.34 -20.20
C ILE A 213 26.26 15.35 -19.55
N ASN A 214 25.37 16.29 -19.89
CA ASN A 214 24.03 16.42 -19.29
C ASN A 214 23.09 15.30 -19.80
N ILE A 215 23.42 14.03 -19.52
CA ILE A 215 22.50 12.91 -19.66
C ILE A 215 21.75 12.78 -18.33
N ILE A 216 20.53 13.32 -18.28
CA ILE A 216 19.63 13.09 -17.15
C ILE A 216 18.95 11.75 -17.40
N THR A 217 19.24 10.76 -16.56
CA THR A 217 18.50 9.50 -16.56
C THR A 217 17.36 9.59 -15.55
N CYS A 218 16.12 9.35 -16.00
CA CYS A 218 14.93 9.38 -15.14
C CYS A 218 14.18 8.04 -15.17
N ARG A 219 13.21 7.85 -14.27
CA ARG A 219 12.35 6.66 -14.21
C ARG A 219 10.96 7.02 -14.74
N TRP A 220 10.08 6.05 -14.95
CA TRP A 220 8.76 6.30 -15.56
C TRP A 220 7.92 7.34 -14.80
N VAL A 221 7.91 7.28 -13.46
CA VAL A 221 7.18 8.26 -12.63
C VAL A 221 7.82 9.67 -12.71
N GLU A 222 9.14 9.73 -12.91
CA GLU A 222 9.85 11.00 -13.04
C GLU A 222 9.57 11.66 -14.40
N SER A 223 9.51 10.87 -15.49
CA SER A 223 9.15 11.42 -16.81
C SER A 223 7.74 12.02 -16.80
N LEU A 224 6.79 11.37 -16.12
CA LEU A 224 5.47 11.93 -15.87
C LEU A 224 5.56 13.25 -15.10
N ARG A 225 6.34 13.32 -14.01
CA ARG A 225 6.52 14.56 -13.24
C ARG A 225 7.04 15.68 -14.11
N MET A 226 8.11 15.43 -14.86
CA MET A 226 8.74 16.44 -15.72
C MET A 226 7.75 16.97 -16.76
N LEU A 227 6.94 16.09 -17.36
CA LEU A 227 5.91 16.47 -18.32
C LEU A 227 4.82 17.34 -17.67
N LEU A 228 4.27 16.91 -16.53
CA LEU A 228 3.23 17.67 -15.83
C LEU A 228 3.75 19.02 -15.32
N GLU A 229 4.97 19.07 -14.79
CA GLU A 229 5.61 20.32 -14.36
C GLU A 229 5.90 21.27 -15.52
N ALA A 230 6.16 20.76 -16.74
CA ALA A 230 6.27 21.60 -17.92
C ALA A 230 4.97 22.41 -18.15
N TYR A 231 3.82 21.76 -18.03
CA TYR A 231 2.51 22.40 -18.22
C TYR A 231 2.05 23.24 -17.02
N PHE A 232 2.26 22.78 -15.79
CA PHE A 232 1.76 23.46 -14.58
C PHE A 232 2.69 24.59 -14.12
N LEU A 233 4.01 24.41 -14.26
CA LEU A 233 5.02 25.34 -13.78
C LEU A 233 5.67 26.16 -14.91
N HIS A 234 5.19 26.02 -16.15
CA HIS A 234 5.72 26.70 -17.34
C HIS A 234 7.22 26.43 -17.54
N ARG A 235 7.59 25.13 -17.53
CA ARG A 235 8.94 24.66 -17.81
C ARG A 235 9.04 24.11 -19.23
N PRO A 236 10.25 23.97 -19.82
CA PRO A 236 10.42 23.30 -21.10
C PRO A 236 10.00 21.83 -21.02
N VAL A 237 9.37 21.30 -22.07
CA VAL A 237 9.09 19.86 -22.19
C VAL A 237 10.40 19.15 -22.60
N PRO A 238 10.87 18.14 -21.85
CA PRO A 238 12.06 17.39 -22.23
C PRO A 238 11.82 16.52 -23.46
N VAL A 239 12.90 16.21 -24.19
CA VAL A 239 12.86 15.15 -25.21
C VAL A 239 13.17 13.83 -24.51
N PHE A 240 12.16 12.97 -24.36
CA PHE A 240 12.32 11.67 -23.74
C PHE A 240 12.91 10.65 -24.71
N ASP A 241 14.01 10.03 -24.33
CA ASP A 241 14.55 8.83 -24.98
C ASP A 241 14.13 7.57 -24.20
N TYR A 242 13.45 6.67 -24.89
CA TYR A 242 12.90 5.43 -24.34
C TYR A 242 13.78 4.20 -24.63
N SER A 243 14.92 4.38 -25.30
CA SER A 243 15.78 3.30 -25.80
C SER A 243 16.27 2.32 -24.73
N GLN A 244 16.35 2.77 -23.48
CA GLN A 244 16.80 1.93 -22.37
C GLN A 244 15.70 1.05 -21.76
N ILE A 245 14.44 1.26 -22.10
CA ILE A 245 13.31 0.48 -21.59
C ILE A 245 13.28 -0.90 -22.27
N ARG A 246 13.15 -1.97 -21.48
CA ARG A 246 13.11 -3.33 -22.02
C ARG A 246 11.94 -3.53 -23.01
N PRO A 247 12.12 -4.27 -24.11
CA PRO A 247 11.06 -4.51 -25.09
C PRO A 247 9.88 -5.32 -24.52
N ALA A 248 8.77 -5.29 -25.26
CA ALA A 248 7.56 -6.05 -24.95
C ALA A 248 7.85 -7.57 -24.93
N GLY A 249 7.17 -8.30 -24.04
CA GLY A 249 7.33 -9.76 -23.90
C GLY A 249 8.46 -10.20 -22.97
N MET A 250 9.39 -9.32 -22.59
CA MET A 250 10.45 -9.68 -21.64
C MET A 250 9.92 -9.82 -20.20
N ALA A 251 10.41 -10.81 -19.47
CA ALA A 251 10.00 -11.06 -18.09
C ALA A 251 10.26 -9.85 -17.17
N ILE A 252 9.33 -9.61 -16.25
CA ILE A 252 9.45 -8.57 -15.23
C ILE A 252 10.12 -9.15 -13.99
N LYS A 253 11.25 -8.56 -13.58
CA LYS A 253 11.96 -9.00 -12.37
C LYS A 253 11.15 -8.67 -11.11
N GLY A 254 10.67 -9.71 -10.41
CA GLY A 254 10.11 -9.60 -9.06
C GLY A 254 8.60 -9.36 -8.95
N PHE A 255 7.85 -9.28 -10.04
CA PHE A 255 6.38 -9.09 -9.98
C PHE A 255 5.57 -10.17 -10.74
N GLY A 256 6.23 -11.15 -11.36
CA GLY A 256 5.56 -12.05 -12.32
C GLY A 256 5.08 -11.29 -13.57
N GLY A 257 4.87 -12.01 -14.67
CA GLY A 257 4.39 -11.43 -15.93
C GLY A 257 5.48 -10.86 -16.86
N ILE A 258 5.03 -10.22 -17.94
CA ILE A 258 5.84 -9.74 -19.06
C ILE A 258 5.71 -8.22 -19.26
N SER A 259 6.78 -7.58 -19.73
CA SER A 259 6.83 -6.15 -20.04
C SER A 259 5.94 -5.80 -21.22
N SER A 260 5.38 -4.59 -21.21
CA SER A 260 4.67 -3.99 -22.36
C SER A 260 5.57 -3.28 -23.35
N GLY A 261 6.86 -3.14 -23.04
CA GLY A 261 7.72 -2.25 -23.81
C GLY A 261 7.48 -0.76 -23.51
N PRO A 262 8.23 0.12 -24.20
CA PRO A 262 8.15 1.57 -24.02
C PRO A 262 6.88 2.23 -24.59
N ASP A 263 6.17 1.54 -25.50
CA ASP A 263 5.07 2.13 -26.28
C ASP A 263 3.92 2.64 -25.40
N SER A 264 3.63 1.95 -24.30
CA SER A 264 2.60 2.36 -23.34
C SER A 264 2.95 3.70 -22.69
N LEU A 265 4.20 3.90 -22.27
CA LEU A 265 4.68 5.14 -21.67
C LEU A 265 4.69 6.28 -22.71
N GLN A 266 5.12 5.99 -23.94
CA GLN A 266 5.08 6.97 -25.03
C GLN A 266 3.65 7.42 -25.34
N ALA A 267 2.71 6.48 -25.41
CA ALA A 267 1.30 6.77 -25.62
C ALA A 267 0.71 7.59 -24.47
N MET A 268 1.09 7.29 -23.22
CA MET A 268 0.72 8.07 -22.05
C MET A 268 1.22 9.52 -22.15
N HIS A 269 2.50 9.75 -22.45
CA HIS A 269 3.01 11.12 -22.61
C HIS A 269 2.28 11.89 -23.72
N ARG A 270 1.98 11.25 -24.85
CA ARG A 270 1.19 11.86 -25.95
C ARG A 270 -0.23 12.22 -25.52
N THR A 271 -0.92 11.32 -24.84
CA THR A 271 -2.32 11.53 -24.39
C THR A 271 -2.42 12.57 -23.29
N ILE A 272 -1.43 12.63 -22.38
CA ILE A 272 -1.32 13.70 -21.38
C ILE A 272 -1.16 15.07 -22.04
N MET A 273 -0.25 15.21 -23.02
CA MET A 273 -0.11 16.47 -23.77
C MET A 273 -1.43 16.85 -24.47
N ALA A 274 -2.05 15.91 -25.17
CA ALA A 274 -3.33 16.13 -25.85
C ALA A 274 -4.50 16.50 -24.89
N THR A 275 -4.42 16.08 -23.63
CA THR A 275 -5.38 16.43 -22.57
C THR A 275 -5.12 17.84 -22.02
N LEU A 276 -3.85 18.23 -21.89
CA LEU A 276 -3.45 19.50 -21.29
C LEU A 276 -3.41 20.68 -22.27
N ASP A 277 -3.07 20.45 -23.55
CA ASP A 277 -3.00 21.50 -24.58
C ASP A 277 -4.31 22.31 -24.70
N PRO A 278 -5.51 21.69 -24.72
CA PRO A 278 -6.77 22.43 -24.77
C PRO A 278 -7.09 23.22 -23.49
N LEU A 279 -6.40 22.93 -22.38
CA LEU A 279 -6.58 23.58 -21.08
C LEU A 279 -5.64 24.78 -20.87
N VAL A 280 -4.64 24.98 -21.74
CA VAL A 280 -3.64 26.05 -21.62
C VAL A 280 -4.30 27.43 -21.58
N GLY A 281 -3.91 28.24 -20.60
CA GLY A 281 -4.33 29.64 -20.47
C GLY A 281 -5.80 29.83 -20.07
N ARG A 282 -6.52 28.76 -19.71
CA ARG A 282 -7.94 28.83 -19.30
C ARG A 282 -8.07 28.91 -17.77
N PRO A 283 -8.40 30.07 -17.18
CA PRO A 283 -8.90 30.15 -15.81
C PRO A 283 -10.35 29.63 -15.74
N MET A 284 -10.70 28.89 -14.68
CA MET A 284 -12.01 28.26 -14.56
C MET A 284 -13.15 29.27 -14.39
N THR A 285 -14.20 29.12 -15.19
CA THR A 285 -15.56 29.35 -14.70
C THR A 285 -16.44 28.15 -15.05
N VAL A 286 -17.21 27.72 -14.04
CA VAL A 286 -18.21 26.65 -14.03
C VAL A 286 -19.51 27.08 -14.76
N HIS A 287 -19.45 28.04 -15.68
CA HIS A 287 -20.65 28.44 -16.41
C HIS A 287 -20.81 27.58 -17.65
N LEU A 288 -21.62 26.53 -17.51
CA LEU A 288 -22.36 25.93 -18.61
C LEU A 288 -22.92 27.06 -19.50
N PRO A 289 -22.79 26.99 -20.83
CA PRO A 289 -23.62 27.83 -21.69
C PRO A 289 -25.10 27.49 -21.43
N PRO A 290 -26.04 28.43 -21.67
CA PRO A 290 -27.47 28.19 -21.51
C PRO A 290 -27.93 26.92 -22.23
N LEU A 291 -28.95 26.25 -21.69
CA LEU A 291 -29.55 25.04 -22.26
C LEU A 291 -29.79 25.22 -23.77
N GLY A 292 -29.11 24.41 -24.59
CA GLY A 292 -29.28 24.39 -26.04
C GLY A 292 -28.02 24.61 -26.88
N MET A 293 -26.87 24.95 -26.27
CA MET A 293 -25.61 25.15 -27.02
C MET A 293 -24.48 24.26 -26.47
N GLN A 294 -24.41 23.02 -26.96
CA GLN A 294 -23.28 22.12 -26.70
C GLN A 294 -22.07 22.55 -27.56
N THR A 295 -21.41 23.62 -27.14
CA THR A 295 -20.16 24.07 -27.77
C THR A 295 -18.96 23.34 -27.15
N TYR A 296 -17.83 23.34 -27.84
CA TYR A 296 -16.54 22.77 -27.40
C TYR A 296 -16.09 23.15 -25.97
N SER A 297 -16.70 24.16 -25.35
CA SER A 297 -16.40 24.68 -24.01
C SER A 297 -16.67 23.70 -22.86
N THR A 298 -17.70 22.84 -22.94
CA THR A 298 -18.01 21.85 -21.87
C THR A 298 -17.18 20.58 -21.95
N ARG A 299 -16.44 20.35 -23.03
CA ARG A 299 -15.63 19.13 -23.22
C ARG A 299 -14.31 19.12 -22.45
N TYR A 300 -13.82 20.27 -21.98
CA TYR A 300 -12.49 20.39 -21.36
C TYR A 300 -12.59 21.23 -20.06
N THR A 301 -13.22 20.64 -19.05
CA THR A 301 -13.21 21.20 -17.68
C THR A 301 -11.96 20.71 -16.93
N GLN A 302 -11.49 21.44 -15.92
CA GLN A 302 -10.38 20.96 -15.10
C GLN A 302 -10.73 19.69 -14.33
N VAL A 303 -12.00 19.53 -13.92
CA VAL A 303 -12.51 18.30 -13.30
C VAL A 303 -12.28 17.11 -14.21
N ARG A 304 -12.72 17.21 -15.47
CA ARG A 304 -12.45 16.19 -16.48
C ARG A 304 -10.95 15.99 -16.68
N GLY A 305 -10.17 17.07 -16.79
CA GLY A 305 -8.71 17.00 -16.97
C GLY A 305 -8.02 16.20 -15.87
N ILE A 306 -8.39 16.40 -14.60
CA ILE A 306 -7.84 15.62 -13.48
C ILE A 306 -8.17 14.13 -13.66
N VAL A 307 -9.42 13.78 -13.95
CA VAL A 307 -9.84 12.39 -14.12
C VAL A 307 -9.15 11.75 -15.34
N ASP A 308 -9.08 12.47 -16.47
CA ASP A 308 -8.46 11.99 -17.71
C ASP A 308 -6.96 11.71 -17.52
N LEU A 309 -6.23 12.61 -16.85
CA LEU A 309 -4.82 12.39 -16.52
C LEU A 309 -4.62 11.13 -15.68
N MET A 310 -5.41 10.95 -14.62
CA MET A 310 -5.34 9.75 -13.77
C MET A 310 -5.68 8.48 -14.55
N ASN A 311 -6.75 8.52 -15.36
CA ASN A 311 -7.17 7.38 -16.18
C ASN A 311 -6.14 7.02 -17.26
N HIS A 312 -5.48 8.01 -17.89
CA HIS A 312 -4.40 7.75 -18.86
C HIS A 312 -3.19 7.09 -18.19
N ILE A 313 -2.87 7.46 -16.95
CA ILE A 313 -1.87 6.77 -16.14
C ILE A 313 -2.32 5.32 -15.87
N GLY A 314 -3.58 5.11 -15.52
CA GLY A 314 -4.19 3.79 -15.37
C GLY A 314 -4.03 2.92 -16.61
N VAL A 315 -4.33 3.45 -17.80
CA VAL A 315 -4.16 2.75 -19.09
C VAL A 315 -2.70 2.36 -19.30
N CYS A 316 -1.76 3.29 -19.07
CA CYS A 316 -0.33 3.04 -19.21
C CYS A 316 0.13 1.83 -18.40
N VAL A 317 -0.34 1.72 -17.15
CA VAL A 317 0.04 0.63 -16.24
C VAL A 317 -0.67 -0.69 -16.61
N VAL A 318 -1.94 -0.66 -17.02
CA VAL A 318 -2.69 -1.86 -17.45
C VAL A 318 -2.11 -2.48 -18.71
N SER A 319 -1.79 -1.65 -19.72
CA SER A 319 -1.12 -2.09 -20.94
C SER A 319 0.24 -2.74 -20.67
N GLY A 320 0.82 -2.46 -19.49
CA GLY A 320 1.97 -3.10 -18.86
C GLY A 320 1.89 -4.62 -18.65
N ASN A 321 0.71 -5.23 -18.81
CA ASN A 321 0.41 -6.64 -18.51
C ASN A 321 0.65 -7.03 -17.03
N VAL A 322 0.74 -6.04 -16.14
CA VAL A 322 0.91 -6.20 -14.69
C VAL A 322 -0.40 -5.84 -14.00
N ARG A 323 -1.39 -6.73 -14.07
CA ARG A 323 -2.73 -6.58 -13.44
C ARG A 323 -3.52 -5.39 -14.00
N ARG A 324 -4.85 -5.47 -13.93
CA ARG A 324 -5.69 -4.29 -14.22
C ARG A 324 -5.52 -3.29 -13.07
N THR A 325 -5.03 -2.08 -13.34
CA THR A 325 -5.13 -0.95 -12.41
C THR A 325 -6.60 -0.73 -12.05
N ALA A 326 -6.87 -0.50 -10.77
CA ALA A 326 -8.21 -0.24 -10.27
C ALA A 326 -8.22 1.14 -9.63
N GLU A 327 -9.03 2.04 -10.18
CA GLU A 327 -9.19 3.40 -9.68
C GLU A 327 -10.62 3.68 -9.26
N ILE A 328 -10.79 4.61 -8.32
CA ILE A 328 -12.07 5.27 -8.06
C ILE A 328 -11.86 6.78 -8.11
N ALA A 329 -12.64 7.48 -8.93
CA ALA A 329 -12.64 8.92 -8.96
C ALA A 329 -13.78 9.45 -8.09
N PHE A 330 -13.52 10.44 -7.25
CA PHE A 330 -14.54 11.17 -6.48
C PHE A 330 -14.72 12.58 -7.02
N GLY A 331 -15.97 12.99 -7.20
CA GLY A 331 -16.32 14.34 -7.66
C GLY A 331 -17.53 14.94 -6.95
N ASP A 332 -17.85 16.17 -7.33
CA ASP A 332 -19.00 16.90 -6.80
C ASP A 332 -20.29 16.32 -7.40
N ALA A 333 -21.27 16.06 -6.54
CA ALA A 333 -22.59 15.59 -6.95
C ALA A 333 -23.38 16.63 -7.75
N GLN A 334 -23.03 17.91 -7.61
CA GLN A 334 -23.68 19.02 -8.30
C GLN A 334 -22.95 19.45 -9.58
N ASP A 335 -21.85 18.79 -9.94
CA ASP A 335 -21.16 19.03 -11.21
C ASP A 335 -21.72 18.07 -12.29
N PRO A 336 -22.62 18.54 -13.18
CA PRO A 336 -23.17 17.69 -14.23
C PRO A 336 -22.09 17.23 -15.23
N ALA A 337 -21.00 17.97 -15.41
CA ALA A 337 -19.90 17.55 -16.26
C ALA A 337 -19.13 16.38 -15.64
N TYR A 338 -18.98 16.35 -14.31
CA TYR A 338 -18.42 15.21 -13.59
C TYR A 338 -19.33 13.98 -13.67
N VAL A 339 -20.62 14.17 -13.35
CA VAL A 339 -21.64 13.12 -13.32
C VAL A 339 -21.73 12.45 -14.70
N ALA A 340 -21.72 13.23 -15.79
CA ALA A 340 -21.79 12.72 -17.15
C ALA A 340 -20.50 12.05 -17.67
N LEU A 341 -19.37 12.02 -16.94
CA LEU A 341 -18.07 11.56 -17.48
C LEU A 341 -18.05 10.14 -18.06
N LYS A 342 -18.91 9.25 -17.56
CA LYS A 342 -19.06 7.86 -18.07
C LYS A 342 -20.28 7.66 -18.97
N ASP A 343 -20.95 8.73 -19.36
CA ASP A 343 -21.87 8.70 -20.48
C ASP A 343 -21.07 8.80 -21.79
N TYR A 344 -20.77 7.65 -22.39
CA TYR A 344 -20.03 7.58 -23.65
C TYR A 344 -20.86 8.00 -24.87
N THR A 345 -22.15 8.27 -24.72
CA THR A 345 -22.91 8.94 -25.79
C THR A 345 -22.53 10.42 -25.85
N GLN A 346 -22.25 11.04 -24.69
CA GLN A 346 -21.80 12.42 -24.57
C GLN A 346 -20.27 12.57 -24.69
N HIS A 347 -19.53 11.58 -24.20
CA HIS A 347 -18.06 11.54 -24.19
C HIS A 347 -17.51 10.27 -24.85
N PRO A 348 -17.75 10.05 -26.16
CA PRO A 348 -17.36 8.83 -26.85
C PRO A 348 -15.86 8.57 -26.84
N ASP A 349 -15.05 9.62 -26.80
CA ASP A 349 -13.59 9.52 -26.73
C ASP A 349 -13.10 8.91 -25.41
N ARG A 350 -13.86 9.09 -24.30
CA ARG A 350 -13.54 8.48 -23.00
C ARG A 350 -13.73 6.96 -23.00
N ALA A 351 -14.43 6.37 -23.95
CA ALA A 351 -14.57 4.91 -24.02
C ALA A 351 -13.21 4.19 -24.14
N ALA A 352 -12.18 4.88 -24.67
CA ALA A 352 -10.83 4.34 -24.80
C ALA A 352 -10.05 4.22 -23.46
N TYR A 353 -10.37 5.04 -22.45
CA TYR A 353 -9.56 5.15 -21.22
C TYR A 353 -10.36 5.29 -19.91
N GLY A 354 -11.59 5.80 -19.98
CA GLY A 354 -12.46 6.05 -18.82
C GLY A 354 -12.97 4.79 -18.10
N TRP A 355 -12.69 3.59 -18.62
CA TRP A 355 -12.96 2.32 -17.96
C TRP A 355 -11.98 1.99 -16.83
N THR A 356 -10.89 2.76 -16.71
CA THR A 356 -9.87 2.56 -15.67
C THR A 356 -10.35 2.93 -14.27
N SER A 357 -11.30 3.86 -14.15
CA SER A 357 -11.95 4.21 -12.89
C SER A 357 -13.45 3.91 -12.88
N ASN A 358 -13.94 3.57 -11.69
CA ASN A 358 -15.35 3.80 -11.36
C ASN A 358 -15.48 5.20 -10.75
N ASN A 359 -16.56 5.90 -11.05
CA ASN A 359 -16.77 7.26 -10.61
C ASN A 359 -17.80 7.26 -9.49
N SER A 360 -17.61 8.11 -8.48
CA SER A 360 -18.52 8.26 -7.37
C SER A 360 -18.62 9.72 -6.97
N VAL A 361 -19.79 10.16 -6.55
CA VAL A 361 -19.99 11.52 -6.06
C VAL A 361 -19.84 11.58 -4.54
N PHE A 362 -19.30 12.69 -4.04
CA PHE A 362 -19.44 13.01 -2.62
C PHE A 362 -20.87 13.51 -2.37
N ALA A 363 -21.67 12.66 -1.74
CA ALA A 363 -23.08 12.92 -1.47
C ALA A 363 -23.27 13.59 -0.12
N SER A 364 -24.31 14.42 -0.02
CA SER A 364 -24.81 14.95 1.24
C SER A 364 -26.09 14.23 1.65
N LEU A 365 -26.36 14.14 2.95
CA LEU A 365 -27.65 13.61 3.43
C LEU A 365 -28.78 14.57 3.01
N GLY A 366 -29.84 14.02 2.40
CA GLY A 366 -31.03 14.79 2.01
C GLY A 366 -30.90 15.59 0.69
N MET A 367 -29.84 15.40 -0.09
CA MET A 367 -29.75 15.97 -1.44
C MET A 367 -30.79 15.35 -2.40
N ASP A 368 -31.05 16.00 -3.53
CA ASP A 368 -31.84 15.37 -4.60
C ASP A 368 -31.00 14.32 -5.35
N TYR A 369 -31.32 13.05 -5.12
CA TYR A 369 -30.65 11.92 -5.77
C TYR A 369 -31.23 11.60 -7.16
N ALA A 370 -32.41 12.11 -7.53
CA ALA A 370 -33.12 11.69 -8.72
C ALA A 370 -32.34 11.88 -10.04
N PRO A 371 -31.61 13.00 -10.26
CA PRO A 371 -30.81 13.18 -11.48
C PRO A 371 -29.71 12.12 -11.63
N ILE A 372 -29.02 11.81 -10.54
CA ILE A 372 -27.92 10.83 -10.54
C ILE A 372 -28.46 9.42 -10.72
N CYS A 373 -29.56 9.08 -10.04
CA CYS A 373 -30.21 7.77 -10.17
C CYS A 373 -30.65 7.46 -11.62
N LYS A 374 -31.07 8.48 -12.40
CA LYS A 374 -31.40 8.28 -13.83
C LYS A 374 -30.21 7.76 -14.63
N GLN A 375 -29.00 8.20 -14.32
CA GLN A 375 -27.78 7.74 -14.98
C GLN A 375 -27.35 6.36 -14.46
N ILE A 376 -27.47 6.11 -13.16
CA ILE A 376 -27.16 4.80 -12.56
C ILE A 376 -28.00 3.69 -13.22
N VAL A 377 -29.28 3.96 -13.53
CA VAL A 377 -30.13 2.99 -14.24
C VAL A 377 -29.58 2.64 -15.64
N GLN A 378 -28.87 3.57 -16.29
CA GLN A 378 -28.34 3.38 -17.64
C GLN A 378 -27.03 2.60 -17.65
N ASN A 379 -26.11 2.88 -16.71
CA ASN A 379 -24.74 2.35 -16.77
C ASN A 379 -24.15 1.89 -15.42
N GLY A 380 -24.92 1.98 -14.32
CA GLY A 380 -24.49 1.62 -12.97
C GLY A 380 -23.68 2.70 -12.23
N GLU A 381 -23.51 3.89 -12.80
CA GLU A 381 -22.61 4.95 -12.30
C GLU A 381 -23.31 6.32 -12.30
N PRO A 382 -22.83 7.32 -11.52
CA PRO A 382 -21.78 7.19 -10.50
C PRO A 382 -22.29 6.55 -9.19
N GLY A 383 -21.37 6.00 -8.40
CA GLY A 383 -21.64 5.58 -7.02
C GLY A 383 -21.81 6.77 -6.06
N PHE A 384 -22.16 6.49 -4.80
CA PHE A 384 -22.30 7.51 -3.75
C PHE A 384 -21.32 7.27 -2.60
N ALA A 385 -20.69 8.34 -2.13
CA ALA A 385 -19.85 8.34 -0.94
C ALA A 385 -20.24 9.50 -0.01
N TRP A 386 -20.65 9.19 1.22
CA TRP A 386 -21.00 10.20 2.22
C TRP A 386 -19.78 10.55 3.07
N LEU A 387 -18.93 11.45 2.55
CA LEU A 387 -17.67 11.82 3.22
C LEU A 387 -17.89 12.36 4.64
N GLN A 388 -18.95 13.14 4.85
CA GLN A 388 -19.30 13.64 6.18
C GLN A 388 -19.54 12.48 7.15
N ASN A 389 -20.37 11.50 6.78
CA ASN A 389 -20.61 10.31 7.61
C ASN A 389 -19.31 9.52 7.86
N MET A 390 -18.43 9.42 6.85
CA MET A 390 -17.12 8.74 6.97
C MET A 390 -16.22 9.42 8.01
N GLN A 391 -16.30 10.75 8.13
CA GLN A 391 -15.55 11.57 9.08
C GLN A 391 -16.15 11.55 10.49
N GLU A 392 -17.47 11.60 10.61
CA GLU A 392 -18.20 11.72 11.87
C GLU A 392 -18.31 10.39 12.64
N TYR A 393 -18.35 9.26 11.95
CA TYR A 393 -18.68 7.97 12.57
C TYR A 393 -17.63 6.86 12.32
N SER A 394 -17.38 6.02 13.33
CA SER A 394 -16.77 4.70 13.13
C SER A 394 -17.79 3.62 12.85
N ARG A 395 -18.75 3.42 13.77
CA ARG A 395 -19.93 2.59 13.56
C ARG A 395 -21.14 3.49 13.44
N MET A 396 -22.11 3.09 12.61
CA MET A 396 -23.36 3.82 12.45
C MET A 396 -24.35 3.42 13.57
N ASP A 397 -23.95 3.57 14.84
CA ASP A 397 -24.78 3.33 16.03
C ASP A 397 -25.48 4.60 16.54
N GLY A 398 -25.41 5.68 15.76
CA GLY A 398 -26.07 6.95 16.05
C GLY A 398 -25.23 7.93 16.87
N VAL A 399 -24.03 7.54 17.33
CA VAL A 399 -23.14 8.40 18.14
C VAL A 399 -21.93 8.85 17.32
N PRO A 400 -21.80 10.14 16.96
CA PRO A 400 -20.60 10.66 16.32
C PRO A 400 -19.39 10.52 17.24
N ASP A 401 -18.27 10.03 16.71
CA ASP A 401 -17.00 9.91 17.44
C ASP A 401 -15.87 10.75 16.84
N HIS A 402 -16.06 11.24 15.61
CA HIS A 402 -15.10 12.04 14.85
C HIS A 402 -13.68 11.46 14.81
N ARG A 403 -13.53 10.13 15.00
CA ARG A 403 -12.22 9.47 15.04
C ARG A 403 -11.48 9.66 13.72
N ASP A 404 -12.21 9.76 12.61
CA ASP A 404 -11.66 9.83 11.25
C ASP A 404 -11.87 11.19 10.59
N ALA A 405 -11.85 12.28 11.37
CA ALA A 405 -12.11 13.64 10.88
C ALA A 405 -11.17 14.11 9.73
N ARG A 406 -10.04 13.43 9.51
CA ARG A 406 -9.10 13.70 8.40
C ARG A 406 -9.34 12.86 7.15
N ALA A 407 -10.33 11.96 7.16
CA ALA A 407 -10.71 11.21 5.97
C ALA A 407 -11.05 12.18 4.83
N ALA A 408 -10.56 11.87 3.62
CA ALA A 408 -10.75 12.68 2.44
C ALA A 408 -11.41 11.91 1.29
N GLY A 409 -11.47 10.59 1.39
CA GLY A 409 -12.15 9.69 0.45
C GLY A 409 -12.02 8.25 0.90
N GLY A 410 -11.94 7.33 -0.05
CA GLY A 410 -11.79 5.90 0.21
C GLY A 410 -11.01 5.19 -0.88
N ASN A 411 -10.70 3.93 -0.63
CA ASN A 411 -10.04 3.09 -1.62
C ASN A 411 -11.01 2.65 -2.74
N PRO A 412 -10.55 2.02 -3.84
CA PRO A 412 -11.39 1.67 -4.99
C PRO A 412 -12.63 0.79 -4.72
N CYS A 413 -12.60 -0.03 -3.67
CA CYS A 413 -13.75 -0.85 -3.27
C CYS A 413 -14.63 -0.15 -2.21
N LEU A 414 -14.23 1.06 -1.79
CA LEU A 414 -14.90 1.94 -0.82
C LEU A 414 -15.23 1.29 0.53
N GLU A 415 -14.54 0.21 0.91
CA GLU A 415 -14.72 -0.45 2.22
C GLU A 415 -13.91 0.21 3.33
N GLN A 416 -12.81 0.91 2.99
CA GLN A 416 -12.02 1.70 3.93
C GLN A 416 -12.09 3.19 3.58
N THR A 417 -12.51 3.96 4.58
CA THR A 417 -12.30 5.40 4.65
C THR A 417 -10.80 5.67 4.78
N LEU A 418 -10.28 6.63 4.03
CA LEU A 418 -8.84 6.93 3.99
C LEU A 418 -8.58 8.42 4.02
N GLU A 419 -7.52 8.79 4.73
CA GLU A 419 -6.88 10.10 4.59
C GLU A 419 -6.07 10.15 3.29
N SER A 420 -5.82 11.36 2.77
CA SER A 420 -4.96 11.55 1.60
C SER A 420 -3.58 10.91 1.81
N TYR A 421 -3.11 10.14 0.84
CA TYR A 421 -1.88 9.34 0.84
C TYR A 421 -1.86 8.15 1.82
N GLU A 422 -3.01 7.77 2.41
CA GLU A 422 -3.11 6.58 3.26
C GLU A 422 -3.21 5.28 2.44
N LEU A 423 -2.68 4.18 2.99
CA LEU A 423 -2.79 2.84 2.42
C LEU A 423 -3.76 1.98 3.21
N CYS A 424 -4.45 1.09 2.53
CA CYS A 424 -5.36 0.15 3.18
C CYS A 424 -4.58 -1.04 3.79
N CYS A 425 -4.92 -1.41 5.03
CA CYS A 425 -4.41 -2.62 5.69
C CYS A 425 -5.59 -3.54 5.98
N LEU A 426 -5.62 -4.69 5.32
CA LEU A 426 -6.77 -5.59 5.34
C LEU A 426 -6.36 -6.98 5.82
N VAL A 427 -7.34 -7.68 6.39
CA VAL A 427 -7.33 -9.11 6.63
C VAL A 427 -8.76 -9.62 6.49
N GLU A 428 -8.96 -10.82 5.98
CA GLU A 428 -10.29 -11.38 5.75
C GLU A 428 -10.57 -12.50 6.76
N THR A 429 -11.75 -12.48 7.38
CA THR A 429 -12.22 -13.55 8.29
C THR A 429 -13.47 -14.21 7.71
N PHE A 430 -13.68 -15.49 8.05
CA PHE A 430 -14.79 -16.29 7.54
C PHE A 430 -15.63 -16.84 8.71
N PRO A 431 -16.60 -16.07 9.24
CA PRO A 431 -17.40 -16.49 10.39
C PRO A 431 -18.10 -17.84 10.17
N ALA A 432 -18.60 -18.10 8.97
CA ALA A 432 -19.29 -19.35 8.62
C ALA A 432 -18.41 -20.60 8.76
N ASN A 433 -17.08 -20.44 8.72
CA ASN A 433 -16.15 -21.54 8.90
C ASN A 433 -15.91 -21.88 10.38
N HIS A 434 -16.53 -21.17 11.34
CA HIS A 434 -16.34 -21.40 12.77
C HIS A 434 -17.49 -22.21 13.38
N ALA A 435 -17.17 -23.14 14.27
CA ALA A 435 -18.11 -24.02 14.95
C ALA A 435 -18.93 -23.27 16.02
N SER A 436 -18.32 -22.31 16.72
CA SER A 436 -18.94 -21.53 17.77
C SER A 436 -18.48 -20.07 17.77
N LEU A 437 -19.23 -19.22 18.47
CA LEU A 437 -18.83 -17.84 18.74
C LEU A 437 -17.50 -17.77 19.49
N ASP A 438 -17.24 -18.72 20.39
CA ASP A 438 -15.98 -18.75 21.14
C ASP A 438 -14.80 -19.08 20.22
N GLU A 439 -14.97 -19.97 19.24
CA GLU A 439 -13.92 -20.21 18.23
C GLU A 439 -13.72 -19.00 17.31
N TYR A 440 -14.81 -18.33 16.91
CA TYR A 440 -14.73 -17.10 16.13
C TYR A 440 -14.04 -15.99 16.91
N LYS A 441 -14.40 -15.85 18.18
CA LYS A 441 -13.69 -15.02 19.13
C LYS A 441 -12.26 -15.50 19.24
N GLU A 442 -11.87 -16.75 19.41
CA GLU A 442 -10.45 -17.13 19.45
C GLU A 442 -9.67 -16.66 18.20
N THR A 443 -10.29 -16.75 17.01
CA THR A 443 -9.74 -16.17 15.77
C THR A 443 -9.67 -14.63 15.83
N LEU A 444 -10.59 -13.97 16.54
CA LEU A 444 -10.61 -12.54 16.85
C LEU A 444 -9.85 -12.18 18.19
N ARG A 445 -10.35 -12.43 19.42
CA ARG A 445 -9.76 -13.10 20.67
C ARG A 445 -10.85 -13.30 21.79
N TYR A 446 -10.49 -13.95 22.93
CA TYR A 446 -10.75 -13.66 24.39
C TYR A 446 -11.48 -14.77 25.15
N THR A 447 -10.76 -15.46 26.04
CA THR A 447 -11.32 -16.21 27.16
C THR A 447 -11.38 -15.31 28.39
N ASN A 448 -12.58 -15.13 28.93
CA ASN A 448 -12.79 -14.80 30.33
C ASN A 448 -13.05 -16.13 31.04
N GLU A 449 -12.24 -16.43 32.07
CA GLU A 449 -12.47 -17.46 33.11
C GLU A 449 -12.34 -18.95 32.72
N ARG A 450 -11.24 -19.58 33.16
CA ARG A 450 -11.21 -20.39 34.41
C ARG A 450 -9.81 -20.93 34.74
N THR A 451 -9.37 -20.63 35.97
CA THR A 451 -8.48 -21.44 36.83
C THR A 451 -7.26 -22.10 36.20
N VAL A 452 -6.14 -21.38 36.21
CA VAL A 452 -4.89 -21.97 36.70
C VAL A 452 -4.39 -21.03 37.79
N GLN A 453 -4.45 -21.50 39.04
CA GLN A 453 -3.63 -20.93 40.11
C GLN A 453 -2.17 -21.13 39.68
N VAL A 454 -1.49 -20.04 39.33
CA VAL A 454 -0.04 -20.00 39.23
C VAL A 454 0.43 -18.63 39.66
N ASP A 455 1.46 -18.67 40.50
CA ASP A 455 1.97 -17.62 41.37
C ASP A 455 2.35 -16.30 40.69
N GLU A 456 2.49 -15.28 41.54
CA GLU A 456 2.68 -13.85 41.32
C GLU A 456 3.95 -13.42 40.53
N CYS A 457 4.26 -14.09 39.42
CA CYS A 457 5.22 -13.62 38.42
C CYS A 457 4.49 -13.23 37.13
N MET A 458 3.82 -12.07 37.23
CA MET A 458 3.06 -11.36 36.22
C MET A 458 3.94 -11.00 34.99
N LEU A 459 3.85 -11.78 33.92
CA LEU A 459 4.32 -11.43 32.57
C LEU A 459 3.27 -11.88 31.55
N MET A 460 2.39 -10.93 31.22
CA MET A 460 1.66 -10.79 29.95
C MET A 460 1.45 -12.08 29.14
N ASN A 461 0.35 -12.80 29.38
CA ASN A 461 -0.08 -13.89 28.50
C ASN A 461 -0.43 -13.35 27.10
N VAL A 462 0.57 -13.26 26.22
CA VAL A 462 0.45 -12.89 24.80
C VAL A 462 0.02 -14.14 24.02
N CYS A 463 -1.23 -14.56 24.20
CA CYS A 463 -1.90 -15.46 23.25
C CYS A 463 -2.41 -14.61 22.08
N ILE A 464 -1.80 -14.83 20.91
CA ILE A 464 -1.92 -14.02 19.70
C ILE A 464 -3.24 -14.27 18.94
N ARG A 465 -3.66 -13.22 18.23
CA ARG A 465 -5.01 -12.86 17.76
C ARG A 465 -4.90 -12.64 16.26
N TYR A 466 -4.87 -13.74 15.54
CA TYR A 466 -4.04 -13.87 14.34
C TYR A 466 -4.45 -12.95 13.18
N ALA A 467 -5.75 -12.77 12.96
CA ALA A 467 -6.23 -11.87 11.91
C ALA A 467 -5.89 -10.41 12.23
N TYR A 468 -6.24 -9.93 13.43
CA TYR A 468 -5.90 -8.58 13.89
C TYR A 468 -4.39 -8.34 13.86
N LEU A 469 -3.59 -9.26 14.41
CA LEU A 469 -2.14 -9.08 14.51
C LEU A 469 -1.51 -9.02 13.12
N TYR A 470 -1.96 -9.84 12.17
CA TYR A 470 -1.54 -9.73 10.78
C TYR A 470 -1.71 -8.30 10.27
N ALA A 471 -2.94 -7.77 10.34
CA ALA A 471 -3.24 -6.44 9.82
C ALA A 471 -2.44 -5.34 10.55
N LYS A 472 -2.30 -5.45 11.87
CA LYS A 472 -1.52 -4.50 12.67
C LYS A 472 -0.04 -4.53 12.30
N THR A 473 0.54 -5.71 12.09
CA THR A 473 1.94 -5.88 11.66
C THR A 473 2.18 -5.24 10.30
N VAL A 474 1.24 -5.35 9.35
CA VAL A 474 1.36 -4.65 8.05
C VAL A 474 1.49 -3.15 8.23
N THR A 475 0.83 -2.53 9.22
CA THR A 475 0.96 -1.09 9.49
C THR A 475 2.36 -0.66 9.94
N LEU A 476 3.20 -1.60 10.40
CA LEU A 476 4.55 -1.33 10.89
C LEU A 476 5.57 -1.21 9.76
N GLY A 477 5.25 -1.75 8.58
CA GLY A 477 6.10 -1.68 7.39
C GLY A 477 6.26 -0.25 6.89
N GLN A 478 7.50 0.12 6.53
CA GLN A 478 7.78 1.42 5.95
C GLN A 478 7.72 1.35 4.42
N THR A 479 7.05 2.33 3.83
CA THR A 479 7.04 2.54 2.38
C THR A 479 8.15 3.51 1.98
N HIS A 480 8.41 3.64 0.67
CA HIS A 480 9.31 4.68 0.17
C HIS A 480 8.67 6.07 0.12
N TRP A 481 7.35 6.20 0.40
CA TRP A 481 6.64 7.47 0.43
C TRP A 481 6.62 8.08 1.85
N PRO A 482 7.34 9.18 2.13
CA PRO A 482 7.41 9.75 3.47
C PRO A 482 6.07 10.28 3.99
N ILE A 483 5.22 10.80 3.10
CA ILE A 483 3.90 11.33 3.45
C ILE A 483 2.97 10.18 3.88
N THR A 484 2.92 9.11 3.08
CA THR A 484 2.20 7.88 3.44
C THR A 484 2.66 7.33 4.77
N ASN A 485 3.98 7.23 4.99
CA ASN A 485 4.51 6.74 6.27
C ASN A 485 4.04 7.60 7.45
N ARG A 486 3.98 8.93 7.30
CA ARG A 486 3.48 9.83 8.36
C ARG A 486 2.02 9.56 8.69
N VAL A 487 1.19 9.40 7.67
CA VAL A 487 -0.25 9.10 7.84
C VAL A 487 -0.42 7.72 8.48
N MET A 488 0.27 6.69 7.97
CA MET A 488 0.23 5.33 8.49
C MET A 488 0.70 5.22 9.94
N LEU A 489 1.78 5.92 10.31
CA LEU A 489 2.31 5.95 11.68
C LEU A 489 1.31 6.53 12.69
N ARG A 490 0.57 7.57 12.27
CA ARG A 490 -0.43 8.24 13.10
C ARG A 490 -1.72 7.43 13.19
N ASN A 491 -2.24 6.98 12.05
CA ASN A 491 -3.57 6.40 11.96
C ASN A 491 -3.57 4.91 12.34
N ARG A 492 -2.50 4.18 12.03
CA ARG A 492 -2.36 2.72 12.24
C ARG A 492 -3.62 1.95 11.82
N ARG A 493 -4.33 2.43 10.79
CA ARG A 493 -5.63 1.91 10.36
C ARG A 493 -5.51 0.44 10.01
N ILE A 494 -6.49 -0.35 10.43
CA ILE A 494 -6.66 -1.73 9.99
C ILE A 494 -8.13 -1.95 9.60
N GLY A 495 -8.38 -2.92 8.75
CA GLY A 495 -9.73 -3.41 8.45
C GLY A 495 -9.76 -4.92 8.54
N CYS A 496 -10.17 -5.42 9.69
CA CYS A 496 -10.61 -6.79 9.84
C CYS A 496 -11.95 -6.94 9.12
N SER A 497 -11.90 -7.57 7.94
CA SER A 497 -13.04 -7.83 7.07
C SER A 497 -13.73 -9.14 7.40
N MET A 498 -15.03 -9.21 7.10
CA MET A 498 -15.81 -10.45 7.10
C MET A 498 -16.29 -10.77 5.69
N SER A 499 -16.08 -12.02 5.29
CA SER A 499 -16.68 -12.65 4.11
C SER A 499 -17.47 -13.89 4.55
N GLY A 500 -18.35 -14.38 3.68
CA GLY A 500 -19.22 -15.51 4.01
C GLY A 500 -20.49 -15.10 4.74
N ILE A 501 -20.87 -13.81 4.73
CA ILE A 501 -21.99 -13.31 5.54
C ILE A 501 -23.33 -13.90 5.06
N ALA A 502 -23.57 -13.97 3.74
CA ALA A 502 -24.79 -14.56 3.21
C ALA A 502 -24.91 -16.06 3.58
N GLN A 503 -23.79 -16.80 3.55
CA GLN A 503 -23.75 -18.19 4.02
C GLN A 503 -24.02 -18.28 5.52
N PHE A 504 -23.42 -17.42 6.32
CA PHE A 504 -23.63 -17.39 7.76
C PHE A 504 -25.10 -17.16 8.10
N ILE A 505 -25.73 -16.14 7.50
CA ILE A 505 -27.15 -15.83 7.71
C ILE A 505 -28.02 -17.03 7.32
N THR A 506 -27.69 -17.72 6.23
CA THR A 506 -28.45 -18.90 5.78
C THR A 506 -28.34 -20.07 6.77
N GLN A 507 -27.19 -20.25 7.41
CA GLN A 507 -26.94 -21.38 8.32
C GLN A 507 -27.41 -21.11 9.76
N ARG A 508 -27.24 -19.88 10.25
CA ARG A 508 -27.36 -19.50 11.67
C ARG A 508 -28.34 -18.36 11.94
N GLY A 509 -28.73 -17.62 10.91
CA GLY A 509 -29.67 -16.50 11.02
C GLY A 509 -29.01 -15.16 11.33
N LEU A 510 -29.80 -14.09 11.16
CA LEU A 510 -29.35 -12.70 11.30
C LEU A 510 -29.10 -12.30 12.76
N HIS A 511 -29.87 -12.85 13.71
CA HIS A 511 -29.72 -12.54 15.13
C HIS A 511 -28.35 -12.99 15.65
N GLU A 512 -27.95 -14.23 15.36
CA GLU A 512 -26.64 -14.74 15.75
C GLU A 512 -25.51 -13.96 15.07
N LEU A 513 -25.67 -13.57 13.79
CA LEU A 513 -24.69 -12.72 13.11
C LEU A 513 -24.50 -11.38 13.83
N LYS A 514 -25.59 -10.74 14.23
CA LYS A 514 -25.53 -9.47 14.98
C LYS A 514 -24.74 -9.64 16.26
N ASP A 515 -25.01 -10.70 17.03
CA ASP A 515 -24.29 -10.98 18.27
C ASP A 515 -22.80 -11.21 18.04
N TRP A 516 -22.44 -11.95 16.99
CA TRP A 516 -21.04 -12.17 16.60
C TRP A 516 -20.35 -10.88 16.16
N CYS A 517 -21.03 -10.01 15.42
CA CYS A 517 -20.49 -8.71 14.99
C CYS A 517 -20.22 -7.79 16.18
N MET A 518 -21.17 -7.70 17.12
CA MET A 518 -21.04 -6.85 18.31
C MET A 518 -19.89 -7.32 19.20
N GLN A 519 -19.91 -8.60 19.57
CA GLN A 519 -18.89 -9.16 20.46
C GLN A 519 -17.51 -9.25 19.79
N GLY A 520 -17.47 -9.54 18.48
CA GLY A 520 -16.25 -9.52 17.67
C GLY A 520 -15.64 -8.13 17.54
N TYR A 521 -16.46 -7.08 17.42
CA TYR A 521 -15.99 -5.70 17.39
C TYR A 521 -15.36 -5.29 18.74
N ASP A 522 -16.04 -5.56 19.86
CA ASP A 522 -15.55 -5.22 21.19
C ASP A 522 -14.24 -5.94 21.51
N ALA A 523 -14.16 -7.21 21.11
CA ALA A 523 -12.94 -7.99 21.10
C ALA A 523 -11.81 -7.24 20.37
N ILE A 524 -12.01 -6.87 19.09
CA ILE A 524 -10.99 -6.16 18.31
C ILE A 524 -10.57 -4.84 18.98
N GLN A 525 -11.49 -4.06 19.57
CA GLN A 525 -11.14 -2.82 20.29
C GLN A 525 -10.23 -3.10 21.48
N ALA A 526 -10.54 -4.13 22.28
CA ALA A 526 -9.71 -4.54 23.40
C ALA A 526 -8.30 -4.92 22.93
N TYR A 527 -8.15 -5.45 21.71
CA TYR A 527 -6.86 -5.92 21.19
C TYR A 527 -6.01 -4.83 20.64
N ASP A 528 -6.65 -3.93 19.92
CA ASP A 528 -6.00 -2.74 19.48
C ASP A 528 -5.44 -1.96 20.66
N LYS A 529 -6.19 -1.86 21.78
CA LYS A 529 -5.65 -1.31 23.03
C LYS A 529 -4.43 -2.10 23.53
N THR A 530 -4.58 -3.40 23.84
CA THR A 530 -3.48 -4.18 24.44
C THR A 530 -2.21 -4.18 23.58
N TYR A 531 -2.33 -4.39 22.27
CA TYR A 531 -1.17 -4.51 21.40
C TYR A 531 -0.56 -3.17 21.04
N SER A 532 -1.36 -2.11 20.93
CA SER A 532 -0.81 -0.77 20.72
C SER A 532 -0.03 -0.32 21.96
N ASP A 533 -0.54 -0.60 23.16
CA ASP A 533 0.16 -0.36 24.43
C ASP A 533 1.47 -1.18 24.49
N PHE A 534 1.43 -2.47 24.14
CA PHE A 534 2.60 -3.35 24.11
C PHE A 534 3.67 -2.91 23.09
N LEU A 535 3.25 -2.52 21.88
CA LEU A 535 4.15 -2.08 20.81
C LEU A 535 4.58 -0.61 20.97
N ALA A 536 4.04 0.11 21.95
CA ALA A 536 4.22 1.55 22.15
C ALA A 536 3.89 2.37 20.88
N ILE A 537 2.77 2.07 20.24
CA ILE A 537 2.28 2.76 19.04
C ILE A 537 0.85 3.29 19.25
N PRO A 538 0.36 4.20 18.39
CA PRO A 538 -1.04 4.61 18.45
C PRO A 538 -2.02 3.46 18.22
N ARG A 539 -3.17 3.57 18.90
CA ARG A 539 -4.37 2.78 18.57
C ARG A 539 -4.79 3.02 17.13
N SER A 540 -5.28 1.98 16.48
CA SER A 540 -5.83 2.04 15.13
C SER A 540 -7.04 2.97 15.07
N ILE A 541 -7.04 3.93 14.16
CA ILE A 541 -8.10 4.94 14.01
C ILE A 541 -9.46 4.30 13.66
N LYS A 542 -9.43 3.25 12.82
CA LYS A 542 -10.51 2.32 12.49
C LYS A 542 -9.94 0.90 12.48
N THR A 543 -10.79 -0.09 12.74
CA THR A 543 -10.36 -1.48 12.99
C THR A 543 -11.06 -2.55 12.17
N THR A 544 -12.25 -2.27 11.64
CA THR A 544 -13.13 -3.24 10.98
C THR A 544 -13.65 -2.69 9.66
N SER A 545 -13.97 -3.59 8.73
CA SER A 545 -14.41 -3.27 7.37
C SER A 545 -15.28 -4.42 6.85
N ILE A 546 -15.96 -4.25 5.71
CA ILE A 546 -16.59 -5.37 4.99
C ILE A 546 -16.20 -5.27 3.52
N LYS A 547 -15.32 -6.18 3.08
CA LYS A 547 -14.79 -6.21 1.73
C LYS A 547 -15.38 -7.39 0.95
N PRO A 548 -15.87 -7.18 -0.29
CA PRO A 548 -16.19 -8.28 -1.18
C PRO A 548 -14.91 -8.88 -1.78
N SER A 549 -14.20 -9.72 -1.02
CA SER A 549 -12.91 -10.28 -1.45
C SER A 549 -13.09 -11.42 -2.47
N GLY A 550 -13.26 -11.05 -3.74
CA GLY A 550 -13.64 -12.00 -4.80
C GLY A 550 -12.69 -13.16 -5.03
N THR A 551 -11.37 -13.01 -4.86
CA THR A 551 -10.41 -14.11 -5.05
C THR A 551 -10.18 -14.91 -3.77
N VAL A 552 -10.01 -14.23 -2.63
CA VAL A 552 -9.70 -14.87 -1.35
C VAL A 552 -10.91 -15.65 -0.83
N SER A 553 -12.13 -15.15 -1.04
CA SER A 553 -13.33 -15.88 -0.63
C SER A 553 -13.50 -17.19 -1.40
N LEU A 554 -13.08 -17.26 -2.66
CA LEU A 554 -13.13 -18.51 -3.44
C LEU A 554 -12.21 -19.58 -2.88
N LEU A 555 -11.02 -19.19 -2.44
CA LEU A 555 -10.09 -20.11 -1.79
C LEU A 555 -10.71 -20.70 -0.51
N ALA A 556 -11.45 -19.88 0.24
CA ALA A 556 -12.13 -20.30 1.47
C ALA A 556 -13.50 -20.97 1.24
N GLY A 557 -13.98 -21.10 -0.01
CA GLY A 557 -15.33 -21.59 -0.32
C GLY A 557 -16.45 -20.67 0.19
N ALA A 558 -16.16 -19.38 0.37
CA ALA A 558 -17.04 -18.39 0.98
C ALA A 558 -17.66 -17.42 -0.03
N THR A 559 -18.87 -16.96 0.28
CA THR A 559 -19.52 -15.82 -0.39
C THR A 559 -18.70 -14.54 -0.17
N PRO A 560 -18.51 -13.68 -1.19
CA PRO A 560 -17.62 -12.53 -1.07
C PRO A 560 -18.27 -11.41 -0.23
N GLY A 561 -17.65 -11.04 0.90
CA GLY A 561 -18.18 -10.01 1.79
C GLY A 561 -19.60 -10.34 2.26
N MET A 562 -20.53 -9.42 1.96
CA MET A 562 -21.97 -9.57 2.19
C MET A 562 -22.80 -9.96 0.97
N HIS A 563 -22.17 -10.22 -0.17
CA HIS A 563 -22.91 -10.53 -1.39
C HIS A 563 -23.57 -11.91 -1.31
N TYR A 564 -24.80 -11.98 -1.79
CA TYR A 564 -25.47 -13.25 -2.08
C TYR A 564 -24.87 -13.90 -3.33
N PRO A 565 -24.89 -15.24 -3.42
CA PRO A 565 -24.60 -15.90 -4.69
C PRO A 565 -25.63 -15.47 -5.75
N GLU A 566 -25.17 -15.22 -6.97
CA GLU A 566 -26.01 -14.78 -8.11
C GLU A 566 -27.19 -15.74 -8.36
N SER A 567 -26.95 -17.04 -8.19
CA SER A 567 -27.95 -18.09 -8.32
C SER A 567 -27.60 -19.24 -7.39
N ARG A 568 -28.60 -20.05 -7.03
CA ARG A 568 -28.41 -21.32 -6.31
C ARG A 568 -27.51 -22.29 -7.08
N PHE A 569 -27.62 -22.27 -8.41
CA PHE A 569 -26.80 -23.09 -9.31
C PHE A 569 -26.31 -22.23 -10.46
N TYR A 570 -25.00 -22.25 -10.72
CA TYR A 570 -24.40 -21.56 -11.84
C TYR A 570 -23.11 -22.26 -12.29
N ILE A 571 -22.75 -22.07 -13.56
CA ILE A 571 -21.48 -22.57 -14.11
C ILE A 571 -20.45 -21.45 -14.02
N ARG A 572 -19.39 -21.66 -13.24
CA ARG A 572 -18.25 -20.74 -13.18
C ARG A 572 -17.19 -21.14 -14.21
N ARG A 573 -16.99 -20.29 -15.21
CA ARG A 573 -15.95 -20.51 -16.23
C ARG A 573 -14.61 -19.93 -15.75
N VAL A 574 -13.54 -20.70 -15.93
CA VAL A 574 -12.15 -20.26 -15.70
C VAL A 574 -11.44 -20.28 -17.05
N ARG A 575 -10.70 -19.22 -17.38
CA ARG A 575 -9.86 -19.16 -18.58
C ARG A 575 -8.42 -19.45 -18.18
N LEU A 576 -7.81 -20.44 -18.82
CA LEU A 576 -6.41 -20.80 -18.64
C LEU A 576 -5.67 -20.52 -19.95
N ASP A 577 -4.41 -20.12 -19.84
CA ASP A 577 -3.55 -20.00 -21.01
C ASP A 577 -3.33 -21.38 -21.65
N ARG A 578 -3.22 -21.45 -22.98
CA ARG A 578 -3.06 -22.72 -23.71
C ARG A 578 -1.82 -23.50 -23.28
N GLY A 579 -0.75 -22.81 -22.85
CA GLY A 579 0.47 -23.42 -22.34
C GLY A 579 0.49 -23.63 -20.83
N SER A 580 -0.64 -23.47 -20.13
CA SER A 580 -0.69 -23.67 -18.68
C SER A 580 -0.50 -25.15 -18.31
N GLU A 581 0.37 -25.42 -17.34
CA GLU A 581 0.57 -26.77 -16.75
C GLU A 581 -0.69 -27.34 -16.08
N LEU A 582 -1.73 -26.53 -15.89
CA LEU A 582 -3.03 -26.96 -15.39
C LEU A 582 -3.91 -27.58 -16.49
N LEU A 583 -3.51 -27.46 -17.75
CA LEU A 583 -4.16 -28.09 -18.89
C LEU A 583 -3.39 -29.38 -19.26
N PRO A 584 -4.08 -30.43 -19.72
CA PRO A 584 -3.47 -31.69 -20.16
C PRO A 584 -2.50 -31.56 -21.34
#